data_AF-A0A557WMP2-F1
#
_entry.id   AF-A0A557WMP2-F1
#
_cell.length_a   1.000
_cell.length_b   1.000
_cell.length_c   1.000
_cell.angle_alpha   90.00
_cell.angle_beta   90.00
_cell.angle_gamma   90.00
#
_symmetry.space_group_name_H-M   'P 1'
#
loop_
_entity.id
_entity.type
_entity.pdbx_description
1 polymer ?
#
loop_
_entity_poly.entity_id
_entity_poly.type
_entity_poly.pdbx_seq_one_letter_code
_entity_poly.pdbx_strand_id
1 'polypeptide(L)'
;MRTRLRVNGTDAVVLTQVGELLGSLAGRDLAARCREGRLDAKGKAQSRQKRKKTLTSESSSRWAGAITRTSEDQYRLAEQNLWAQRASLAARIQTITARLAAPVGDRVGTGKKAVRGYASKSERHAKTVRLQTLTTRLDAVEADLIAGTVHVVRGGKALLHKRNNLDDAGLTVQQWRQQWGAARLFLTADGEKDKAWGNETIRWNPDERWLELKLPTALAHLANRPHGR
;
A
#
# COMPACT_ATOMS: atom_id res chain seq x y z
N MET A 1 5.59 19.90 9.01
CA MET A 1 4.38 20.53 9.59
C MET A 1 3.18 19.62 9.35
N ARG A 2 2.34 19.36 10.37
CA ARG A 2 1.06 18.65 10.21
C ARG A 2 -0.04 19.55 10.75
N THR A 3 -1.02 19.91 9.91
CA THR A 3 -2.13 20.78 10.30
C THR A 3 -3.46 20.06 10.11
N ARG A 4 -4.46 20.41 10.93
CA ARG A 4 -5.84 19.95 10.73
C ARG A 4 -6.63 21.06 10.08
N LEU A 5 -7.21 20.77 8.92
CA LEU A 5 -8.08 21.71 8.21
C LEU A 5 -9.47 21.69 8.85
N ARG A 6 -10.00 22.87 9.17
CA ARG A 6 -11.42 23.04 9.51
C ARG A 6 -12.12 23.52 8.26
N VAL A 7 -12.90 22.65 7.64
CA VAL A 7 -13.64 22.93 6.41
C VAL A 7 -15.12 23.08 6.72
N ASN A 8 -15.80 23.99 6.01
CA ASN A 8 -17.26 24.09 6.12
C ASN A 8 -17.93 22.88 5.43
N GLY A 9 -19.25 22.76 5.58
CA GLY A 9 -20.01 21.63 5.02
C GLY A 9 -19.88 21.49 3.49
N THR A 10 -19.94 22.60 2.76
CA THR A 10 -19.83 22.62 1.30
C THR A 10 -18.45 22.14 0.84
N ASP A 11 -17.38 22.69 1.42
CA ASP A 11 -16.01 22.32 1.07
C ASP A 11 -15.71 20.86 1.46
N ALA A 12 -16.27 20.38 2.58
CA ALA A 12 -16.15 18.97 2.97
C ALA A 12 -16.75 18.03 1.93
N VAL A 13 -17.90 18.40 1.34
CA VAL A 13 -18.53 17.62 0.25
C VAL A 13 -17.64 17.63 -0.99
N VAL A 14 -17.12 18.79 -1.41
CA VAL A 14 -16.24 18.90 -2.58
C VAL A 14 -14.95 18.09 -2.38
N LEU A 15 -14.29 18.22 -1.22
CA LEU A 15 -13.08 17.46 -0.91
C LEU A 15 -13.33 15.94 -0.89
N THR A 16 -14.49 15.51 -0.40
CA THR A 16 -14.88 14.10 -0.42
C THR A 16 -15.03 13.62 -1.86
N GLN A 17 -15.79 14.34 -2.70
CA GLN A 17 -15.99 13.98 -4.11
C GLN A 17 -14.68 13.94 -4.90
N VAL A 18 -13.80 14.93 -4.69
CA VAL A 18 -12.47 14.93 -5.32
C VAL A 18 -11.64 13.73 -4.85
N GLY A 19 -11.61 13.50 -3.53
CA GLY A 19 -10.89 12.39 -2.93
C GLY A 19 -11.37 11.02 -3.42
N GLU A 20 -12.68 10.84 -3.60
CA GLU A 20 -13.29 9.61 -4.11
C GLU A 20 -12.99 9.40 -5.60
N LEU A 21 -13.16 10.44 -6.42
CA LEU A 21 -12.86 10.37 -7.85
C LEU A 21 -11.39 10.01 -8.08
N LEU A 22 -10.47 10.81 -7.53
CA LEU A 22 -9.03 10.55 -7.65
C LEU A 22 -8.65 9.22 -6.98
N GLY A 23 -9.35 8.85 -5.91
CA GLY A 23 -9.28 7.56 -5.25
C GLY A 23 -9.56 6.40 -6.21
N SER A 24 -10.67 6.47 -6.94
CA SER A 24 -11.03 5.51 -7.98
C SER A 24 -9.99 5.45 -9.10
N LEU A 25 -9.56 6.61 -9.62
CA LEU A 25 -8.55 6.71 -10.68
C LEU A 25 -7.24 6.02 -10.28
N ALA A 26 -6.70 6.34 -9.10
CA ALA A 26 -5.48 5.72 -8.62
C ALA A 26 -5.66 4.22 -8.32
N GLY A 27 -6.88 3.75 -8.01
CA GLY A 27 -7.15 2.33 -7.82
C GLY A 27 -7.07 1.57 -9.14
N ARG A 28 -7.63 2.15 -10.20
CA ARG A 28 -7.54 1.61 -11.57
C ARG A 28 -6.11 1.61 -12.09
N ASP A 29 -5.38 2.71 -11.89
CA ASP A 29 -3.99 2.81 -12.32
C ASP A 29 -3.10 1.79 -11.60
N LEU A 30 -3.20 1.68 -10.27
CA LEU A 30 -2.47 0.68 -9.52
C LEU A 30 -2.78 -0.75 -9.99
N ALA A 31 -4.07 -1.06 -10.24
CA ALA A 31 -4.46 -2.37 -10.76
C ALA A 31 -3.87 -2.65 -12.14
N ALA A 32 -3.86 -1.65 -13.03
CA ALA A 32 -3.19 -1.75 -14.32
C ALA A 32 -1.68 -1.99 -14.16
N ARG A 33 -1.02 -1.20 -13.29
CA ARG A 33 0.41 -1.36 -13.02
C ARG A 33 0.75 -2.74 -12.45
N CYS A 34 -0.08 -3.29 -11.55
CA CYS A 34 0.15 -4.63 -11.00
C CYS A 34 0.04 -5.73 -12.06
N ARG A 35 -0.90 -5.59 -13.02
CA ARG A 35 -1.05 -6.55 -14.14
C ARG A 35 0.12 -6.57 -15.11
N GLU A 36 0.90 -5.51 -15.17
CA GLU A 36 2.10 -5.44 -16.03
C GLU A 36 3.28 -6.25 -15.47
N GLY A 37 3.24 -6.64 -14.19
CA GLY A 37 4.29 -7.41 -13.55
C GLY A 37 5.65 -6.70 -13.56
N ARG A 38 6.72 -7.49 -13.64
CA ARG A 38 8.10 -7.00 -13.65
C ARG A 38 8.44 -6.41 -15.02
N LEU A 39 8.79 -5.12 -15.02
CA LEU A 39 9.25 -4.40 -16.20
C LEU A 39 10.71 -3.95 -16.00
N ASP A 40 11.46 -3.82 -17.08
CA ASP A 40 12.75 -3.15 -17.09
C ASP A 40 12.59 -1.62 -17.02
N ALA A 41 13.69 -0.87 -17.00
CA ALA A 41 13.64 0.59 -16.88
C ALA A 41 12.88 1.26 -18.06
N LYS A 42 13.09 0.76 -19.27
CA LYS A 42 12.44 1.27 -20.48
C LYS A 42 10.94 0.98 -20.48
N GLY A 43 10.55 -0.25 -20.16
CA GLY A 43 9.17 -0.68 -20.03
C GLY A 43 8.43 0.09 -18.93
N LYS A 44 9.06 0.35 -17.78
CA LYS A 44 8.49 1.20 -16.72
C LYS A 44 8.19 2.61 -17.23
N ALA A 45 9.13 3.23 -17.94
CA ALA A 45 8.95 4.58 -18.47
C ALA A 45 7.81 4.65 -19.51
N GLN A 46 7.81 3.74 -20.48
CA GLN A 46 6.78 3.65 -21.53
C GLN A 46 5.40 3.37 -20.94
N SER A 47 5.33 2.42 -20.01
CA SER A 47 4.09 2.05 -19.36
C SER A 47 3.51 3.22 -18.55
N ARG A 48 4.35 3.87 -17.74
CA ARG A 48 3.93 5.05 -16.96
C ARG A 48 3.45 6.17 -17.87
N GLN A 49 4.11 6.42 -19.00
CA GLN A 49 3.68 7.43 -19.97
C GLN A 49 2.28 7.13 -20.52
N LYS A 50 2.03 5.87 -20.92
CA LYS A 50 0.72 5.44 -21.43
C LYS A 50 -0.37 5.63 -20.38
N ARG A 51 -0.17 5.13 -19.15
CA ARG A 51 -1.16 5.26 -18.09
C ARG A 51 -1.39 6.72 -17.67
N LYS A 52 -0.33 7.53 -17.59
CA LYS A 52 -0.45 8.97 -17.32
C LYS A 52 -1.27 9.68 -18.40
N LYS A 53 -1.10 9.33 -19.67
CA LYS A 53 -1.89 9.90 -20.78
C LYS A 53 -3.39 9.61 -20.60
N THR A 54 -3.75 8.36 -20.31
CA THR A 54 -5.14 7.96 -20.01
C THR A 54 -5.72 8.71 -18.82
N LEU A 55 -4.98 8.81 -17.70
CA LEU A 55 -5.45 9.53 -16.52
C LEU A 55 -5.59 11.04 -16.73
N THR A 56 -4.78 11.62 -17.63
CA THR A 56 -4.78 13.06 -17.90
C THR A 56 -6.11 13.52 -18.48
N SER A 57 -6.72 12.73 -19.37
CA SER A 57 -8.05 13.05 -19.91
C SER A 57 -9.16 12.98 -18.87
N GLU A 58 -9.01 12.16 -17.83
CA GLU A 58 -10.01 11.97 -16.78
C GLU A 58 -9.85 12.93 -15.59
N SER A 59 -8.67 13.54 -15.45
CA SER A 59 -8.32 14.38 -14.30
C SER A 59 -7.59 15.66 -14.70
N SER A 60 -6.27 15.68 -14.64
CA SER A 60 -5.38 16.71 -15.15
C SER A 60 -3.98 16.12 -15.25
N SER A 61 -3.08 16.77 -16.00
CA SER A 61 -1.69 16.27 -16.13
C SER A 61 -0.96 16.16 -14.78
N ARG A 62 -1.25 17.08 -13.84
CA ARG A 62 -0.65 17.08 -12.49
C ARG A 62 -1.22 15.97 -11.61
N TRP A 63 -2.55 15.79 -11.61
CA TRP A 63 -3.18 14.68 -10.90
C TRP A 63 -2.74 13.32 -11.44
N ALA A 64 -2.73 13.15 -12.76
CA ALA A 64 -2.22 11.95 -13.41
C ALA A 64 -0.73 11.68 -13.05
N GLY A 65 0.07 12.73 -12.96
CA GLY A 65 1.46 12.64 -12.50
C GLY A 65 1.59 12.11 -11.07
N ALA A 66 0.81 12.66 -10.13
CA ALA A 66 0.80 12.25 -8.72
C ALA A 66 0.29 10.82 -8.53
N ILE A 67 -0.80 10.46 -9.23
CA ILE A 67 -1.40 9.12 -9.22
C ILE A 67 -0.38 8.08 -9.69
N THR A 68 0.17 8.25 -10.91
CA THR A 68 1.10 7.27 -11.47
C THR A 68 2.36 7.12 -10.63
N ARG A 69 2.87 8.22 -10.05
CA ARG A 69 4.01 8.14 -9.12
C ARG A 69 3.67 7.31 -7.90
N THR A 70 2.52 7.56 -7.28
CA THR A 70 2.07 6.82 -6.09
C THR A 70 1.90 5.34 -6.40
N SER A 71 1.35 4.98 -7.56
CA SER A 71 1.23 3.58 -7.98
C SER A 71 2.58 2.89 -8.17
N GLU A 72 3.57 3.58 -8.77
CA GLU A 72 4.93 3.03 -8.89
C GLU A 72 5.60 2.86 -7.52
N ASP A 73 5.42 3.82 -6.61
CA ASP A 73 5.96 3.75 -5.25
C ASP A 73 5.34 2.57 -4.48
N GLN A 74 4.03 2.38 -4.59
CA GLN A 74 3.31 1.27 -3.96
C GLN A 74 3.73 -0.08 -4.53
N TYR A 75 3.87 -0.20 -5.86
CA TYR A 75 4.35 -1.42 -6.50
C TYR A 75 5.76 -1.76 -6.03
N ARG A 76 6.68 -0.79 -6.09
CA ARG A 76 8.08 -0.96 -5.68
C ARG A 76 8.20 -1.38 -4.22
N LEU A 77 7.46 -0.74 -3.31
CA LEU A 77 7.45 -1.10 -1.91
C LEU A 77 6.92 -2.52 -1.69
N ALA A 78 5.86 -2.91 -2.41
CA ALA A 78 5.30 -4.26 -2.31
C ALA A 78 6.27 -5.33 -2.85
N GLU A 79 6.98 -5.05 -3.94
CA GLU A 79 8.04 -5.93 -4.46
C GLU A 79 9.18 -6.11 -3.44
N GLN A 80 9.64 -5.02 -2.82
CA GLN A 80 10.66 -5.08 -1.75
C GLN A 80 10.18 -5.89 -0.54
N ASN A 81 8.92 -5.70 -0.13
CA ASN A 81 8.33 -6.45 0.97
C ASN A 81 8.21 -7.95 0.65
N LEU A 82 7.93 -8.32 -0.61
CA LEU A 82 7.86 -9.72 -1.04
C LEU A 82 9.23 -10.41 -0.91
N TRP A 83 10.30 -9.74 -1.33
CA TRP A 83 11.67 -10.23 -1.12
C TRP A 83 12.05 -10.34 0.36
N ALA A 84 11.71 -9.34 1.16
CA ALA A 84 11.95 -9.38 2.61
C ALA A 84 11.16 -10.52 3.28
N GLN A 85 9.93 -10.76 2.84
CA GLN A 85 9.10 -11.88 3.31
C GLN A 85 9.75 -13.23 2.97
N ARG A 86 10.26 -13.41 1.75
CA ARG A 86 11.00 -14.62 1.36
C ARG A 86 12.18 -14.87 2.29
N ALA A 87 13.04 -13.87 2.48
CA ALA A 87 14.22 -13.98 3.34
C ALA A 87 13.84 -14.33 4.80
N SER A 88 12.81 -13.67 5.34
CA SER A 88 12.30 -13.94 6.68
C SER A 88 11.75 -15.35 6.83
N LEU A 89 10.99 -15.85 5.85
CA LEU A 89 10.45 -17.21 5.85
C LEU A 89 11.57 -18.25 5.80
N ALA A 90 12.53 -18.08 4.89
CA ALA A 90 13.68 -18.98 4.75
C ALA A 90 14.51 -19.06 6.05
N ALA A 91 14.83 -17.93 6.67
CA ALA A 91 15.58 -17.90 7.93
C ALA A 91 14.83 -18.61 9.08
N ARG A 92 13.51 -18.45 9.14
CA ARG A 92 12.67 -19.11 10.15
C ARG A 92 12.57 -20.61 9.92
N ILE A 93 12.44 -21.05 8.67
CA ILE A 93 12.46 -22.46 8.28
C ILE A 93 13.80 -23.07 8.69
N GLN A 94 14.92 -22.45 8.30
CA GLN A 94 16.26 -22.91 8.66
C GLN A 94 16.43 -23.06 10.18
N THR A 95 15.97 -22.07 10.95
CA THR A 95 16.03 -22.10 12.41
C THR A 95 15.22 -23.26 13.00
N ILE A 96 13.99 -23.47 12.52
CA ILE A 96 13.13 -24.56 13.01
C ILE A 96 13.73 -25.92 12.62
N THR A 97 14.16 -26.09 11.38
CA THR A 97 14.79 -27.33 10.89
C THR A 97 16.03 -27.69 11.71
N ALA A 98 16.92 -26.73 11.96
CA ALA A 98 18.11 -26.96 12.78
C ALA A 98 17.76 -27.42 14.21
N ARG A 99 16.75 -26.80 14.83
CA ARG A 99 16.29 -27.18 16.17
C ARG A 99 15.54 -28.51 16.21
N LEU A 100 14.83 -28.88 15.14
CA LEU A 100 14.15 -30.18 15.02
C LEU A 100 15.13 -31.35 14.87
N ALA A 101 16.30 -31.11 14.29
CA ALA A 101 17.37 -32.10 14.16
C ALA A 101 18.06 -32.41 15.50
N ALA A 102 18.03 -31.49 16.47
CA ALA A 102 18.54 -31.72 17.81
C ALA A 102 17.56 -32.55 18.67
N PRO A 103 18.07 -33.40 19.60
CA PRO A 103 17.22 -34.12 20.55
C PRO A 103 16.40 -33.18 21.43
N VAL A 104 15.24 -33.66 21.90
CA VAL A 104 14.39 -32.91 22.83
C VAL A 104 15.12 -32.69 24.15
N GLY A 105 15.08 -31.46 24.66
CA GLY A 105 15.73 -31.05 25.92
C GLY A 105 17.23 -30.84 25.83
N ASP A 106 17.87 -31.29 24.74
CA ASP A 106 19.33 -31.33 24.62
C ASP A 106 19.85 -30.40 23.52
N ARG A 107 21.17 -30.43 23.27
CA ARG A 107 21.88 -29.65 22.27
C ARG A 107 22.73 -30.56 21.38
N VAL A 108 22.90 -30.16 20.12
CA VAL A 108 23.83 -30.79 19.18
C VAL A 108 24.94 -29.80 18.84
N GLY A 109 26.18 -30.28 18.79
CA GLY A 109 27.37 -29.47 18.55
C GLY A 109 27.96 -28.88 19.83
N THR A 110 29.04 -28.09 19.68
CA THR A 110 29.85 -27.57 20.79
C THR A 110 29.97 -26.04 20.76
N GLY A 111 30.20 -25.46 21.94
CA GLY A 111 30.45 -24.02 22.10
C GLY A 111 29.29 -23.12 21.64
N LYS A 112 29.63 -21.92 21.13
CA LYS A 112 28.67 -20.89 20.69
C LYS A 112 27.81 -21.31 19.48
N LYS A 113 28.17 -22.40 18.79
CA LYS A 113 27.44 -22.93 17.62
C LYS A 113 26.50 -24.07 17.97
N ALA A 114 26.43 -24.49 19.23
CA ALA A 114 25.53 -25.56 19.66
C ALA A 114 24.07 -25.18 19.40
N VAL A 115 23.33 -26.05 18.71
CA VAL A 115 21.91 -25.86 18.44
C VAL A 115 21.11 -26.61 19.48
N ARG A 116 20.27 -25.89 20.22
CA ARG A 116 19.39 -26.48 21.24
C ARG A 116 18.07 -26.95 20.63
N GLY A 117 17.70 -28.19 20.92
CA GLY A 117 16.39 -28.73 20.59
C GLY A 117 15.24 -28.00 21.30
N TYR A 118 14.03 -28.49 21.07
CA TYR A 118 12.83 -28.00 21.77
C TYR A 118 12.74 -28.62 23.17
N ALA A 119 12.09 -27.93 24.11
CA ALA A 119 12.10 -28.34 25.51
C ALA A 119 11.30 -29.62 25.76
N SER A 120 10.25 -29.86 24.95
CA SER A 120 9.37 -31.01 25.08
C SER A 120 9.00 -31.62 23.73
N LYS A 121 8.46 -32.85 23.76
CA LYS A 121 7.90 -33.52 22.59
C LYS A 121 6.70 -32.75 22.01
N SER A 122 5.85 -32.16 22.87
CA SER A 122 4.69 -31.37 22.44
C SER A 122 5.10 -30.09 21.72
N GLU A 123 6.09 -29.37 22.25
CA GLU A 123 6.64 -28.19 21.58
C GLU A 123 7.27 -28.58 20.24
N ARG A 124 8.06 -29.66 20.21
CA ARG A 124 8.66 -30.18 18.97
C ARG A 124 7.60 -30.47 17.92
N HIS A 125 6.52 -31.17 18.29
CA HIS A 125 5.42 -31.48 17.38
C HIS A 125 4.74 -30.21 16.83
N ALA A 126 4.41 -29.25 17.69
CA ALA A 126 3.85 -27.96 17.26
C ALA A 126 4.77 -27.21 16.29
N LYS A 127 6.09 -27.33 16.46
CA LYS A 127 7.08 -26.73 15.57
C LYS A 127 7.21 -27.47 14.24
N THR A 128 7.06 -28.79 14.23
CA THR A 128 6.95 -29.58 12.99
C THR A 128 5.74 -29.15 12.16
N VAL A 129 4.57 -28.99 12.78
CA VAL A 129 3.37 -28.49 12.07
C VAL A 129 3.60 -27.07 11.57
N ARG A 130 4.17 -26.19 12.41
CA ARG A 130 4.52 -24.82 11.99
C ARG A 130 5.49 -24.81 10.81
N LEU A 131 6.46 -25.73 10.76
CA LEU A 131 7.42 -25.83 9.66
C LEU A 131 6.68 -26.03 8.33
N GLN A 132 5.74 -26.98 8.27
CA GLN A 132 4.93 -27.22 7.07
C GLN A 132 4.20 -25.96 6.60
N THR A 133 3.54 -25.25 7.52
CA THR A 133 2.87 -23.98 7.20
C THR A 133 3.83 -22.92 6.65
N LEU A 134 5.06 -22.83 7.19
CA LEU A 134 6.04 -21.87 6.70
C LEU A 134 6.60 -22.25 5.34
N THR A 135 6.84 -23.54 5.09
CA THR A 135 7.27 -24.05 3.79
C THR A 135 6.25 -23.71 2.71
N THR A 136 4.97 -24.07 2.90
CA THR A 136 3.90 -23.73 1.93
C THR A 136 3.82 -22.23 1.65
N ARG A 137 4.03 -21.39 2.68
CA ARG A 137 4.04 -19.94 2.51
C ARG A 137 5.29 -19.43 1.77
N LEU A 138 6.44 -20.09 1.95
CA LEU A 138 7.65 -19.77 1.20
C LEU A 138 7.45 -20.13 -0.27
N ASP A 139 6.93 -21.33 -0.55
CA ASP A 139 6.66 -21.81 -1.91
C ASP A 139 5.75 -20.83 -2.68
N ALA A 140 4.68 -20.34 -2.04
CA ALA A 140 3.80 -19.34 -2.65
C ALA A 140 4.52 -18.02 -2.95
N VAL A 141 5.36 -17.53 -2.04
CA VAL A 141 6.15 -16.30 -2.25
C VAL A 141 7.18 -16.49 -3.36
N GLU A 142 7.81 -17.67 -3.45
CA GLU A 142 8.75 -17.97 -4.52
C GLU A 142 8.06 -18.07 -5.87
N ALA A 143 6.87 -18.67 -5.94
CA ALA A 143 6.05 -18.69 -7.14
C ALA A 143 5.69 -17.27 -7.61
N ASP A 144 5.26 -16.39 -6.69
CA ASP A 144 4.97 -14.98 -7.01
C ASP A 144 6.21 -14.26 -7.57
N LEU A 145 7.39 -14.47 -6.96
CA LEU A 145 8.64 -13.85 -7.40
C LEU A 145 9.11 -14.32 -8.78
N ILE A 146 8.91 -15.61 -9.09
CA ILE A 146 9.18 -16.21 -10.40
C ILE A 146 8.20 -15.63 -11.44
N ALA A 147 6.91 -15.60 -11.12
CA ALA A 147 5.87 -15.04 -11.99
C ALA A 147 5.97 -13.51 -12.13
N GLY A 148 6.76 -12.83 -11.29
CA GLY A 148 6.83 -11.37 -11.24
C GLY A 148 5.52 -10.75 -10.75
N THR A 149 4.71 -11.49 -10.00
CA THR A 149 3.41 -11.05 -9.47
C THR A 149 3.61 -10.30 -8.17
N VAL A 150 3.00 -9.12 -8.06
CA VAL A 150 3.03 -8.29 -6.85
C VAL A 150 1.61 -7.94 -6.43
N HIS A 151 1.27 -8.31 -5.20
CA HIS A 151 -0.05 -8.06 -4.63
C HIS A 151 -0.06 -6.78 -3.79
N VAL A 152 -0.86 -5.79 -4.21
CA VAL A 152 -1.02 -4.52 -3.50
C VAL A 152 -2.48 -4.33 -3.09
N VAL A 153 -2.71 -4.02 -1.81
CA VAL A 153 -4.05 -3.73 -1.27
C VAL A 153 -4.17 -2.26 -0.91
N ARG A 154 -4.88 -1.49 -1.74
CA ARG A 154 -5.19 -0.10 -1.44
C ARG A 154 -6.29 0.01 -0.38
N GLY A 155 -6.07 0.87 0.62
CA GLY A 155 -6.91 0.97 1.82
C GLY A 155 -6.39 0.12 2.99
N GLY A 156 -5.33 -0.66 2.76
CA GLY A 156 -4.65 -1.44 3.79
C GLY A 156 -5.14 -2.88 3.89
N LYS A 157 -4.19 -3.81 3.91
CA LYS A 157 -4.45 -5.26 4.04
C LYS A 157 -5.18 -5.60 5.34
N ALA A 158 -4.85 -4.93 6.45
CA ALA A 158 -5.51 -5.14 7.74
C ALA A 158 -7.02 -4.85 7.68
N LEU A 159 -7.41 -3.75 7.02
CA LEU A 159 -8.82 -3.38 6.89
C LEU A 159 -9.57 -4.33 5.96
N LEU A 160 -8.92 -4.82 4.90
CA LEU A 160 -9.48 -5.87 4.05
C LEU A 160 -9.77 -7.15 4.84
N HIS A 161 -8.83 -7.60 5.70
CA HIS A 161 -9.03 -8.82 6.50
C HIS A 161 -10.18 -8.71 7.50
N LYS A 162 -10.35 -7.54 8.13
CA LYS A 162 -11.47 -7.28 9.06
C LYS A 162 -12.85 -7.47 8.41
N ARG A 163 -12.97 -7.30 7.08
CA ARG A 163 -14.23 -7.44 6.35
C ARG A 163 -14.94 -8.78 6.62
N ASN A 164 -14.19 -9.86 6.81
CA ASN A 164 -14.76 -11.19 6.98
C ASN A 164 -15.12 -11.50 8.44
N ASN A 165 -14.59 -10.73 9.40
CA ASN A 165 -14.78 -10.93 10.85
C ASN A 165 -15.06 -9.56 11.51
N LEU A 166 -16.17 -8.93 11.11
CA LEU A 166 -16.49 -7.56 11.52
C LEU A 166 -16.84 -7.46 13.01
N ASP A 167 -17.55 -8.47 13.53
CA ASP A 167 -17.95 -8.53 14.94
C ASP A 167 -16.73 -8.63 15.87
N ASP A 168 -15.79 -9.54 15.58
CA ASP A 168 -14.51 -9.64 16.30
C ASP A 168 -13.69 -8.35 16.22
N ALA A 169 -13.84 -7.59 15.12
CA ALA A 169 -13.17 -6.32 14.93
C ALA A 169 -13.89 -5.13 15.58
N GLY A 170 -15.08 -5.34 16.19
CA GLY A 170 -15.91 -4.30 16.78
C GLY A 170 -16.42 -3.28 15.76
N LEU A 171 -16.67 -3.70 14.52
CA LEU A 171 -17.09 -2.82 13.43
C LEU A 171 -18.45 -3.24 12.87
N THR A 172 -19.32 -2.27 12.62
CA THR A 172 -20.46 -2.49 11.73
C THR A 172 -20.02 -2.46 10.27
N VAL A 173 -20.85 -3.00 9.37
CA VAL A 173 -20.62 -2.92 7.91
C VAL A 173 -20.48 -1.46 7.45
N GLN A 174 -21.30 -0.56 7.97
CA GLN A 174 -21.28 0.86 7.59
C GLN A 174 -19.96 1.53 8.03
N GLN A 175 -19.53 1.31 9.27
CA GLN A 175 -18.26 1.84 9.77
C GLN A 175 -17.08 1.28 8.97
N TRP A 176 -17.10 -0.01 8.63
CA TRP A 176 -16.07 -0.61 7.78
C TRP A 176 -16.06 0.04 6.39
N ARG A 177 -17.22 0.22 5.74
CA ARG A 177 -17.31 0.88 4.43
C ARG A 177 -16.77 2.31 4.48
N GLN A 178 -17.11 3.06 5.52
CA GLN A 178 -16.63 4.43 5.72
C GLN A 178 -15.10 4.46 5.89
N GLN A 179 -14.54 3.59 6.74
CA GLN A 179 -13.09 3.49 6.92
C GLN A 179 -12.39 3.03 5.63
N TRP A 180 -12.99 2.10 4.90
CA TRP A 180 -12.45 1.57 3.65
C TRP A 180 -12.44 2.63 2.55
N GLY A 181 -13.53 3.39 2.43
CA GLY A 181 -13.61 4.55 1.53
C GLY A 181 -12.58 5.61 1.91
N ALA A 182 -12.56 6.03 3.18
CA ALA A 182 -11.64 7.04 3.69
C ALA A 182 -10.15 6.68 3.45
N ALA A 183 -9.77 5.43 3.73
CA ALA A 183 -8.41 4.93 3.52
C ALA A 183 -8.01 4.85 2.03
N ARG A 184 -8.98 4.96 1.11
CA ARG A 184 -8.77 4.91 -0.34
C ARG A 184 -8.90 6.28 -1.01
N LEU A 185 -9.34 7.31 -0.29
CA LEU A 185 -9.33 8.67 -0.81
C LEU A 185 -7.93 9.05 -1.31
N PHE A 186 -7.87 9.87 -2.34
CA PHE A 186 -6.62 10.39 -2.88
C PHE A 186 -6.70 11.90 -2.98
N LEU A 187 -5.88 12.59 -2.20
CA LEU A 187 -5.71 14.03 -2.31
C LEU A 187 -4.30 14.37 -1.86
N THR A 188 -3.33 14.01 -2.71
CA THR A 188 -1.91 14.22 -2.43
C THR A 188 -1.22 14.79 -3.64
N ALA A 189 -0.32 15.74 -3.41
CA ALA A 189 0.54 16.30 -4.43
C ALA A 189 1.85 16.74 -3.76
N ASP A 190 2.98 16.59 -4.46
CA ASP A 190 4.29 16.96 -3.93
C ASP A 190 4.48 18.47 -3.93
N GLY A 191 5.21 19.00 -2.95
CA GLY A 191 5.66 20.39 -3.00
C GLY A 191 6.44 20.68 -4.28
N GLU A 192 6.31 21.89 -4.80
CA GLU A 192 7.04 22.33 -5.98
C GLU A 192 8.10 23.35 -5.56
N LYS A 193 9.29 23.25 -6.15
CA LYS A 193 10.36 24.22 -5.91
C LYS A 193 9.86 25.62 -6.26
N ASP A 194 10.23 26.60 -5.45
CA ASP A 194 9.89 28.01 -5.66
C ASP A 194 8.38 28.31 -5.59
N LYS A 195 7.58 27.41 -5.00
CA LYS A 195 6.15 27.62 -4.71
C LYS A 195 5.91 27.67 -3.20
N ALA A 196 5.36 28.79 -2.72
CA ALA A 196 4.89 28.90 -1.36
C ALA A 196 3.65 28.00 -1.15
N TRP A 197 3.47 27.54 0.09
CA TRP A 197 2.23 26.92 0.57
C TRP A 197 1.80 25.60 -0.10
N GLY A 198 2.67 24.96 -0.88
CA GLY A 198 2.41 23.67 -1.51
C GLY A 198 2.90 23.60 -2.94
N ASN A 199 1.96 23.51 -3.88
CA ASN A 199 2.27 23.50 -5.32
C ASN A 199 1.10 24.11 -6.14
N GLU A 200 1.17 24.04 -7.47
CA GLU A 200 0.10 24.55 -8.34
C GLU A 200 -1.21 23.72 -8.32
N THR A 201 -1.33 22.70 -7.48
CA THR A 201 -2.47 21.77 -7.41
C THR A 201 -3.17 21.80 -6.05
N ILE A 202 -2.41 21.86 -4.96
CA ILE A 202 -2.91 21.96 -3.59
C ILE A 202 -2.09 23.05 -2.91
N ARG A 203 -2.75 24.09 -2.40
CA ARG A 203 -2.12 25.13 -1.58
C ARG A 203 -2.89 25.37 -0.31
N TRP A 204 -2.16 25.52 0.80
CA TRP A 204 -2.73 25.87 2.09
C TRP A 204 -2.03 27.11 2.65
N ASN A 205 -2.76 28.23 2.72
CA ASN A 205 -2.27 29.43 3.37
C ASN A 205 -2.56 29.34 4.88
N PRO A 206 -1.52 29.24 5.75
CA PRO A 206 -1.73 29.09 7.19
C PRO A 206 -2.22 30.38 7.86
N ASP A 207 -1.91 31.54 7.30
CA ASP A 207 -2.18 32.85 7.89
C ASP A 207 -3.65 33.25 7.62
N GLU A 208 -4.07 33.14 6.36
CA GLU A 208 -5.43 33.48 5.92
C GLU A 208 -6.41 32.30 5.98
N ARG A 209 -5.89 31.09 6.28
CA ARG A 209 -6.67 29.86 6.49
C ARG A 209 -7.54 29.41 5.32
N TRP A 210 -7.11 29.64 4.08
CA TRP A 210 -7.76 29.09 2.90
C TRP A 210 -6.99 27.91 2.31
N LEU A 211 -7.76 27.00 1.70
CA LEU A 211 -7.27 25.88 0.89
C LEU A 211 -7.63 26.15 -0.57
N GLU A 212 -6.65 26.10 -1.46
CA GLU A 212 -6.87 26.15 -2.90
C GLU A 212 -6.58 24.78 -3.49
N LEU A 213 -7.50 24.27 -4.30
CA LEU A 213 -7.41 22.94 -4.89
C LEU A 213 -7.73 23.03 -6.38
N LYS A 214 -6.79 22.62 -7.23
CA LYS A 214 -7.08 22.47 -8.65
C LYS A 214 -8.00 21.27 -8.85
N LEU A 215 -9.25 21.51 -9.22
CA LEU A 215 -10.22 20.43 -9.42
C LEU A 215 -9.87 19.59 -10.67
N PRO A 216 -10.04 18.26 -10.61
CA PRO A 216 -9.97 17.42 -11.81
C PRO A 216 -11.07 17.83 -12.80
N THR A 217 -10.83 17.67 -14.10
CA THR A 217 -11.73 18.14 -15.18
C THR A 217 -13.19 17.73 -14.95
N ALA A 218 -13.45 16.49 -14.52
CA ALA A 218 -14.81 16.01 -14.25
C ALA A 218 -15.57 16.79 -13.16
N LEU A 219 -14.84 17.44 -12.24
CA LEU A 219 -15.39 18.21 -11.13
C LEU A 219 -15.17 19.72 -11.29
N ALA A 220 -14.73 20.19 -12.46
CA ALA A 220 -14.45 21.60 -12.68
C ALA A 220 -15.68 22.52 -12.47
N HIS A 221 -16.89 21.98 -12.62
CA HIS A 221 -18.14 22.68 -12.39
C HIS A 221 -18.39 23.03 -10.90
N LEU A 222 -17.63 22.46 -9.97
CA LEU A 222 -17.69 22.76 -8.54
C LEU A 222 -16.73 23.90 -8.13
N ALA A 223 -15.95 24.42 -9.07
CA ALA A 223 -14.99 25.49 -8.80
C ALA A 223 -15.70 26.77 -8.38
N ASN A 224 -15.19 27.41 -7.33
CA ASN A 224 -15.69 28.71 -6.85
C ASN A 224 -14.71 29.85 -7.18
N ARG A 225 -13.57 29.55 -7.83
CA ARG A 225 -12.57 30.50 -8.32
C ARG A 225 -12.18 30.22 -9.78
N PRO A 226 -11.57 31.20 -10.47
CA PRO A 226 -11.08 31.03 -11.83
C PRO A 226 -10.09 29.88 -11.98
N HIS A 227 -9.89 29.44 -13.23
CA HIS A 227 -9.00 28.34 -13.58
C HIS A 227 -9.36 27.01 -12.93
N GLY A 228 -10.64 26.78 -12.60
CA GLY A 228 -11.14 25.51 -12.05
C GLY A 228 -10.57 25.20 -10.67
N ARG A 229 -10.58 26.19 -9.78
CA ARG A 229 -10.09 26.12 -8.40
C ARG A 229 -11.21 26.38 -7.40
#